data_AF-A0A6J8BLB5-F1
#
_entry.id   AF-A0A6J8BLB5-F1
#
_cell.length_a   1.000
_cell.length_b   1.000
_cell.length_c   1.000
_cell.angle_alpha   90.00
_cell.angle_beta   90.00
_cell.angle_gamma   90.00
#
_symmetry.space_group_name_H-M   'P 1'
#
loop_
_entity.id
_entity.type
_entity.pdbx_description
1 polymer ?
#
loop_
_entity_poly.entity_id
_entity_poly.type
_entity_poly.pdbx_seq_one_letter_code
_entity_poly.pdbx_strand_id
1 'polypeptide(L)'
;MNTFRSNRMEGPWNYQPCRNGHPFPMRKADTCLDFLCKYCGKTLNVFTYHRCYAINAYCYKCRHHGHFARMCSFHAKSCEHPKPKKKSKSKIQRDSDRMRTFMEKKQMSQFPFQGLEDKELSAFTCSIQDESAKLHINKLKASHRNSLKEIAVLKGEKSKLDTVKKENVILKNNLDTLNLECLQHVRLIQKIEWELAEHASRTQNFEIDLVRLKEESLSLTNTRYRLTMDLKNAEMQDCHLIKKLKDEIQRLNAQHSDDIRECQDLLHELSVAENQIKSLRSNYPNNSHQHQRRGGYQRR
;
A
#
# COMPACT_ATOMS: atom_id res chain seq x y z
N MET A 1 -44.59 19.94 -12.10
CA MET A 1 -44.93 18.71 -12.83
C MET A 1 -43.63 17.97 -13.15
N ASN A 2 -43.57 16.74 -12.67
CA ASN A 2 -42.47 15.79 -12.83
C ASN A 2 -42.23 15.44 -14.30
N THR A 3 -40.97 15.30 -14.70
CA THR A 3 -40.48 14.03 -15.27
C THR A 3 -38.96 13.96 -15.18
N PHE A 4 -38.51 12.97 -14.41
CA PHE A 4 -37.19 12.35 -14.46
C PHE A 4 -36.84 11.89 -15.88
N ARG A 5 -35.57 12.06 -16.28
CA ARG A 5 -34.86 11.05 -17.10
C ARG A 5 -33.36 11.12 -16.85
N SER A 6 -32.87 10.03 -16.29
CA SER A 6 -31.47 9.68 -16.10
C SER A 6 -30.80 9.40 -17.45
N ASN A 7 -29.62 9.96 -17.68
CA ASN A 7 -28.63 9.37 -18.58
C ASN A 7 -27.27 9.35 -17.86
N ARG A 8 -26.95 8.15 -17.37
CA ARG A 8 -25.67 7.74 -16.81
C ARG A 8 -24.75 7.49 -18.00
N MET A 9 -23.80 8.39 -18.26
CA MET A 9 -22.74 8.12 -19.22
C MET A 9 -21.67 7.25 -18.56
N GLU A 10 -21.54 6.05 -19.09
CA GLU A 10 -20.42 5.15 -18.91
C GLU A 10 -19.21 5.73 -19.64
N GLY A 11 -18.13 6.01 -18.90
CA GLY A 11 -16.82 6.38 -19.41
C GLY A 11 -15.77 5.39 -18.87
N PRO A 12 -14.75 5.05 -19.68
CA PRO A 12 -14.04 3.78 -19.57
C PRO A 12 -12.98 3.80 -18.47
N TRP A 13 -13.06 2.85 -17.54
CA TRP A 13 -11.94 2.55 -16.65
C TRP A 13 -10.90 1.75 -17.44
N ASN A 14 -9.82 2.42 -17.81
CA ASN A 14 -8.57 1.81 -18.25
C ASN A 14 -8.08 0.81 -17.18
N TYR A 15 -8.30 -0.47 -17.42
CA TYR A 15 -7.70 -1.55 -16.65
C TYR A 15 -6.26 -1.76 -17.11
N GLN A 16 -5.30 -1.34 -16.28
CA GLN A 16 -3.93 -1.84 -16.38
C GLN A 16 -3.86 -3.25 -15.78
N PRO A 17 -3.25 -4.24 -16.46
CA PRO A 17 -3.03 -5.56 -15.88
C PRO A 17 -1.87 -5.51 -14.88
N CYS A 18 -2.11 -5.98 -13.65
CA CYS A 18 -1.05 -6.24 -12.69
C CYS A 18 -0.10 -7.30 -13.26
N ARG A 19 1.13 -6.86 -13.55
CA ARG A 19 2.31 -7.73 -13.62
C ARG A 19 2.46 -8.39 -12.26
N ASN A 20 2.16 -9.68 -12.16
CA ASN A 20 2.84 -10.66 -11.31
C ASN A 20 2.27 -12.04 -11.65
N GLY A 21 2.98 -12.75 -12.52
CA GLY A 21 2.70 -14.13 -12.87
C GLY A 21 2.99 -15.04 -11.68
N HIS A 22 1.95 -15.67 -11.15
CA HIS A 22 2.06 -16.96 -10.49
C HIS A 22 0.96 -17.88 -11.03
N PRO A 23 1.30 -19.07 -11.55
CA PRO A 23 0.31 -20.03 -11.98
C PRO A 23 -0.24 -20.74 -10.74
N PHE A 24 -1.53 -20.55 -10.42
CA PHE A 24 -2.23 -21.47 -9.53
C PHE A 24 -2.67 -22.71 -10.32
N PRO A 25 -2.53 -23.92 -9.75
CA PRO A 25 -2.86 -25.14 -10.46
C PRO A 25 -4.37 -25.25 -10.61
N MET A 26 -4.86 -25.19 -11.86
CA MET A 26 -6.20 -25.61 -12.19
C MET A 26 -6.34 -27.11 -11.89
N ARG A 27 -7.04 -27.44 -10.81
CA ARG A 27 -7.70 -28.75 -10.71
C ARG A 27 -8.93 -28.71 -11.61
N LYS A 28 -9.07 -29.77 -12.41
CA LYS A 28 -10.15 -30.01 -13.36
C LYS A 28 -11.51 -29.76 -12.72
N ALA A 29 -12.32 -28.99 -13.45
CA ALA A 29 -13.73 -28.81 -13.21
C ALA A 29 -14.46 -30.13 -13.47
N ASP A 30 -15.13 -30.66 -12.47
CA ASP A 30 -16.28 -31.54 -12.64
C ASP A 30 -17.19 -31.37 -11.41
N THR A 31 -18.48 -31.16 -11.69
CA THR A 31 -19.63 -30.91 -10.78
C THR A 31 -19.88 -29.45 -10.38
N CYS A 32 -20.72 -28.78 -11.18
CA CYS A 32 -21.48 -27.59 -10.79
C CYS A 32 -22.52 -27.98 -9.72
N LEU A 33 -22.16 -27.88 -8.45
CA LEU A 33 -23.11 -27.84 -7.33
C LEU A 33 -23.15 -26.40 -6.81
N ASP A 34 -24.35 -25.85 -6.68
CA ASP A 34 -24.63 -24.48 -6.28
C ASP A 34 -23.78 -24.03 -5.07
N PHE A 35 -22.77 -23.19 -5.32
CA PHE A 35 -21.94 -22.62 -4.27
C PHE A 35 -22.74 -21.54 -3.54
N LEU A 36 -23.47 -21.91 -2.49
CA LEU A 36 -24.06 -20.95 -1.55
C LEU A 36 -22.97 -20.43 -0.60
N CYS A 37 -22.95 -19.12 -0.34
CA CYS A 37 -22.08 -18.56 0.69
C CYS A 37 -22.45 -19.14 2.06
N LYS A 38 -21.53 -19.86 2.72
CA LYS A 38 -21.72 -20.46 4.06
C LYS A 38 -22.17 -19.48 5.15
N TYR A 39 -21.92 -18.18 4.96
CA TYR A 39 -22.18 -17.15 5.97
C TYR A 39 -23.47 -16.36 5.74
N CYS A 40 -23.94 -16.22 4.49
CA CYS A 40 -25.16 -15.44 4.18
C CYS A 40 -26.24 -16.19 3.38
N GLY A 41 -25.96 -17.41 2.91
CA GLY A 41 -26.93 -18.23 2.17
C GLY A 41 -27.29 -17.70 0.77
N LYS A 42 -26.57 -16.70 0.23
CA LYS A 42 -26.77 -16.22 -1.14
C LYS A 42 -26.01 -17.10 -2.13
N THR A 43 -26.62 -17.34 -3.30
CA THR A 43 -26.01 -18.04 -4.44
C THR A 43 -24.81 -17.26 -4.97
N LEU A 44 -23.63 -17.87 -5.01
CA LEU A 44 -22.40 -17.32 -5.60
C LEU A 44 -22.43 -17.45 -7.13
N ASN A 45 -23.51 -17.01 -7.77
CA ASN A 45 -23.54 -16.91 -9.21
C ASN A 45 -23.08 -15.49 -9.59
N VAL A 46 -22.03 -15.42 -10.40
CA VAL A 46 -21.56 -14.27 -11.22
C VAL A 46 -20.40 -13.41 -10.67
N PHE A 47 -20.02 -13.44 -9.39
CA PHE A 47 -18.87 -12.63 -8.93
C PHE A 47 -17.85 -13.45 -8.13
N THR A 48 -16.63 -13.54 -8.67
CA THR A 48 -15.43 -14.15 -8.04
C THR A 48 -15.06 -13.53 -6.69
N TYR A 49 -15.69 -12.43 -6.29
CA TYR A 49 -15.48 -11.74 -5.01
C TYR A 49 -16.81 -11.38 -4.32
N HIS A 50 -17.46 -12.36 -3.71
CA HIS A 50 -18.59 -12.08 -2.81
C HIS A 50 -18.09 -11.49 -1.48
N ARG A 51 -18.19 -10.16 -1.33
CA ARG A 51 -18.03 -9.49 -0.04
C ARG A 51 -19.23 -9.79 0.85
N CYS A 52 -19.12 -10.85 1.65
CA CYS A 52 -20.14 -11.23 2.59
C CYS A 52 -20.18 -10.27 3.79
N TYR A 53 -21.15 -9.36 3.82
CA TYR A 53 -21.39 -8.45 4.95
C TYR A 53 -21.64 -9.17 6.28
N ALA A 54 -21.92 -10.48 6.27
CA ALA A 54 -22.08 -11.27 7.49
C ALA A 54 -20.74 -11.58 8.20
N ILE A 55 -19.58 -11.47 7.53
CA ILE A 55 -18.26 -11.81 8.11
C ILE A 55 -17.94 -10.91 9.31
N ASN A 56 -18.30 -9.62 9.24
CA ASN A 56 -18.10 -8.67 10.34
C ASN A 56 -19.37 -8.45 11.18
N ALA A 57 -20.48 -9.12 10.86
CA ALA A 57 -21.72 -8.99 11.62
C ALA A 57 -21.67 -9.83 12.90
N TYR A 58 -22.14 -9.26 14.01
CA TYR A 58 -22.21 -9.90 15.32
C TYR A 58 -23.61 -10.51 15.54
N CYS A 59 -23.68 -11.81 15.78
CA CYS A 59 -24.95 -12.47 16.08
C CYS A 59 -25.34 -12.23 17.55
N TYR A 60 -26.44 -11.51 17.81
CA TYR A 60 -26.89 -11.24 19.17
C TYR A 60 -27.43 -12.48 19.92
N LYS A 61 -27.74 -13.58 19.22
CA LYS A 61 -28.24 -14.82 19.86
C LYS A 61 -27.12 -15.66 20.47
N CYS A 62 -26.03 -15.87 19.75
CA CYS A 62 -24.92 -16.72 20.20
C CYS A 62 -23.61 -15.95 20.45
N ARG A 63 -23.59 -14.62 20.24
CA ARG A 63 -22.43 -13.75 20.48
C ARG A 63 -21.18 -14.08 19.66
N HIS A 64 -21.35 -14.73 18.50
CA HIS A 64 -20.28 -15.03 17.55
C HIS A 64 -20.39 -14.20 16.26
N HIS A 65 -19.24 -13.89 15.65
CA HIS A 65 -19.16 -13.24 14.34
C HIS A 65 -19.41 -14.22 13.18
N GLY A 66 -19.74 -13.70 12.00
CA GLY A 66 -19.80 -14.50 10.78
C GLY A 66 -21.18 -14.98 10.34
N HIS A 67 -22.27 -14.60 11.03
CA HIS A 67 -23.64 -14.92 10.58
C HIS A 67 -24.68 -13.97 11.15
N PHE A 68 -25.82 -13.84 10.47
CA PHE A 68 -26.98 -13.10 10.99
C PHE A 68 -27.79 -13.96 11.98
N ALA A 69 -28.44 -13.33 12.96
CA ALA A 69 -29.25 -14.00 13.98
C ALA A 69 -30.40 -14.87 13.45
N ARG A 70 -30.86 -14.62 12.21
CA ARG A 70 -31.85 -15.44 11.50
C ARG A 70 -31.29 -16.77 10.99
N MET A 71 -29.98 -16.89 10.81
CA MET A 71 -29.29 -18.11 10.37
C MET A 71 -28.50 -18.77 11.51
N CYS A 72 -28.70 -18.32 12.75
CA CYS A 72 -28.03 -18.90 13.89
C CYS A 72 -28.60 -20.30 14.16
N SER A 73 -27.80 -21.33 13.91
CA SER A 73 -28.13 -22.74 14.17
C SER A 73 -28.13 -23.10 15.66
N PHE A 74 -27.88 -22.13 16.54
CA PHE A 74 -28.08 -22.24 17.99
C PHE A 74 -29.59 -22.22 18.29
N HIS A 75 -30.31 -23.22 17.80
CA HIS A 75 -31.56 -23.62 18.44
C HIS A 75 -31.17 -24.10 19.84
N ALA A 76 -31.70 -23.41 20.85
CA ALA A 76 -31.64 -23.82 22.24
C ALA A 76 -32.26 -25.22 22.39
N LYS A 77 -31.49 -26.27 22.13
CA LYS A 77 -31.73 -27.58 22.69
C LYS A 77 -31.18 -27.52 24.10
N SER A 78 -32.00 -26.99 25.01
CA SER A 78 -31.85 -27.29 26.43
C SER A 78 -31.83 -28.81 26.55
N CYS A 79 -30.69 -29.35 26.92
CA CYS A 79 -30.55 -30.75 27.30
C CYS A 79 -31.25 -30.88 28.67
N GLU A 80 -32.58 -30.99 28.66
CA GLU A 80 -33.36 -31.34 29.84
C GLU A 80 -33.21 -32.84 30.07
N HIS A 81 -32.24 -33.22 30.90
CA HIS A 81 -32.31 -34.50 31.58
C HIS A 81 -33.62 -34.53 32.39
N PRO A 82 -34.45 -35.58 32.28
CA PRO A 82 -35.70 -35.66 33.04
C PRO A 82 -35.37 -35.72 34.53
N LYS A 83 -35.61 -34.62 35.24
CA LYS A 83 -35.51 -34.58 36.70
C LYS A 83 -36.54 -35.56 37.28
N PRO A 84 -36.18 -36.42 38.25
CA PRO A 84 -37.12 -37.34 38.87
C PRO A 84 -38.28 -36.56 39.49
N LYS A 85 -39.51 -36.78 38.99
CA LYS A 85 -40.72 -36.10 39.49
C LYS A 85 -40.92 -36.48 40.96
N LYS A 86 -40.77 -35.50 41.87
CA LYS A 86 -41.11 -35.67 43.29
C LYS A 86 -42.59 -36.06 43.39
N LYS A 87 -42.89 -37.22 44.02
CA LYS A 87 -44.28 -37.67 44.26
C LYS A 87 -45.00 -36.59 45.08
N SER A 88 -46.24 -36.25 44.72
CA SER A 88 -47.03 -35.25 45.45
C SER A 88 -47.29 -35.71 46.89
N LYS A 89 -47.37 -34.77 47.85
CA LYS A 89 -47.63 -35.09 49.27
C LYS A 89 -48.91 -35.94 49.44
N SER A 90 -49.93 -35.71 48.62
CA SER A 90 -51.17 -36.51 48.56
C SER A 90 -50.93 -37.98 48.14
N LYS A 91 -49.97 -38.25 47.26
CA LYS A 91 -49.63 -39.63 46.86
C LYS A 91 -48.84 -40.36 47.94
N ILE A 92 -47.93 -39.65 48.61
CA ILE A 92 -47.18 -40.20 49.75
C ILE A 92 -48.14 -40.56 50.89
N GLN A 93 -49.10 -39.68 51.20
CA GLN A 93 -50.09 -39.94 52.25
C GLN A 93 -50.97 -41.15 51.90
N ARG A 94 -51.48 -41.24 50.65
CA ARG A 94 -52.27 -42.41 50.21
C ARG A 94 -51.50 -43.71 50.24
N ASP A 95 -50.23 -43.72 49.85
CA ASP A 95 -49.39 -44.91 49.91
C ASP A 95 -49.10 -45.30 51.38
N SER A 96 -48.91 -44.31 52.27
CA SER A 96 -48.74 -44.55 53.71
C SER A 96 -50.01 -45.10 54.37
N ASP A 97 -51.18 -44.55 54.02
CA ASP A 97 -52.47 -45.01 54.54
C ASP A 97 -52.78 -46.41 54.02
N ARG A 98 -52.51 -46.72 52.74
CA ARG A 98 -52.62 -48.08 52.20
C ARG A 98 -51.74 -49.08 52.94
N MET A 99 -50.50 -48.69 53.26
CA MET A 99 -49.59 -49.54 54.02
C MET A 99 -50.10 -49.74 55.46
N ARG A 100 -50.65 -48.71 56.09
CA ARG A 100 -51.26 -48.79 57.42
C ARG A 100 -52.46 -49.72 57.42
N THR A 101 -53.39 -49.55 56.47
CA THR A 101 -54.57 -50.42 56.35
C THR A 101 -54.18 -51.87 56.02
N PHE A 102 -53.09 -52.08 55.27
CA PHE A 102 -52.55 -53.42 55.02
C PHE A 102 -52.00 -54.06 56.29
N MET A 103 -51.25 -53.31 57.10
CA MET A 103 -50.73 -53.79 58.38
C MET A 103 -51.83 -54.04 59.41
N GLU A 104 -52.89 -53.21 59.42
CA GLU A 104 -54.06 -53.38 60.30
C GLU A 104 -54.96 -54.55 59.88
N LYS A 105 -55.09 -54.83 58.58
CA LYS A 105 -55.88 -55.97 58.08
C LYS A 105 -55.15 -57.31 58.17
N LYS A 106 -53.82 -57.33 58.19
CA LYS A 106 -53.09 -58.55 58.55
C LYS A 106 -53.15 -58.71 60.07
N GLN A 107 -54.12 -59.49 60.54
CA GLN A 107 -54.05 -60.04 61.88
C GLN A 107 -52.69 -60.74 62.06
N MET A 108 -51.98 -60.39 63.12
CA MET A 108 -50.69 -60.97 63.52
C MET A 108 -50.76 -62.49 63.84
N SER A 109 -51.94 -63.10 63.71
CA SER A 109 -52.21 -64.52 64.00
C SER A 109 -51.87 -65.49 62.86
N GLN A 110 -51.25 -65.02 61.77
CA GLN A 110 -50.76 -65.88 60.67
C GLN A 110 -49.27 -65.71 60.38
N PHE A 111 -48.47 -65.37 61.39
CA PHE A 111 -47.02 -65.52 61.29
C PHE A 111 -46.63 -66.95 61.71
N PRO A 112 -45.79 -67.67 60.93
CA PRO A 112 -45.53 -69.09 61.09
C PRO A 112 -44.62 -69.44 62.29
N PHE A 113 -44.60 -68.58 63.32
CA PHE A 113 -43.70 -68.69 64.47
C PHE A 113 -44.44 -68.89 65.80
N GLN A 114 -45.77 -69.08 65.80
CA GLN A 114 -46.56 -69.42 66.99
C GLN A 114 -46.37 -70.90 67.35
N GLY A 115 -45.19 -71.23 67.86
CA GLY A 115 -44.86 -72.58 68.32
C GLY A 115 -43.38 -72.81 68.64
N LEU A 116 -42.51 -71.82 68.42
CA LEU A 116 -41.09 -71.92 68.78
C LEU A 116 -40.89 -71.46 70.22
N GLU A 117 -40.30 -72.32 71.05
CA GLU A 117 -39.92 -71.99 72.41
C GLU A 117 -38.83 -70.88 72.42
N ASP A 118 -38.79 -70.06 73.47
CA ASP A 118 -37.92 -68.87 73.60
C ASP A 118 -36.43 -69.15 73.32
N LYS A 119 -35.96 -70.39 73.51
CA LYS A 119 -34.58 -70.80 73.22
C LYS A 119 -34.30 -70.96 71.72
N GLU A 120 -35.26 -71.42 70.94
CA GLU A 120 -35.12 -71.59 69.48
C GLU A 120 -35.31 -70.26 68.75
N LEU A 121 -36.22 -69.41 69.23
CA LEU A 121 -36.40 -68.05 68.72
C LEU A 121 -35.16 -67.17 68.95
N SER A 122 -34.51 -67.32 70.12
CA SER A 122 -33.23 -66.67 70.44
C SER A 122 -32.08 -67.15 69.54
N ALA A 123 -31.97 -68.46 69.28
CA ALA A 123 -30.95 -68.98 68.37
C ALA A 123 -31.18 -68.53 66.91
N PHE A 124 -32.43 -68.48 66.46
CA PHE A 124 -32.79 -68.03 65.11
C PHE A 124 -32.58 -66.53 64.91
N THR A 125 -32.96 -65.70 65.89
CA THR A 125 -32.72 -64.25 65.86
C THR A 125 -31.24 -63.90 66.01
N CYS A 126 -30.47 -64.64 66.81
CA CYS A 126 -29.02 -64.49 66.90
C CYS A 126 -28.33 -64.89 65.58
N SER A 127 -28.75 -65.99 64.94
CA SER A 127 -28.25 -66.41 63.61
C SER A 127 -28.60 -65.39 62.50
N ILE A 128 -29.81 -64.83 62.50
CA ILE A 128 -30.23 -63.78 61.56
C ILE A 128 -29.48 -62.47 61.81
N GLN A 129 -29.24 -62.09 63.07
CA GLN A 129 -28.45 -60.91 63.40
C GLN A 129 -26.99 -61.07 62.94
N ASP A 130 -26.44 -62.28 63.07
CA ASP A 130 -25.07 -62.60 62.65
C ASP A 130 -24.92 -62.65 61.12
N GLU A 131 -25.90 -63.21 60.39
CA GLU A 131 -26.00 -63.16 58.92
C GLU A 131 -26.25 -61.73 58.41
N SER A 132 -27.11 -60.96 59.07
CA SER A 132 -27.38 -59.55 58.73
C SER A 132 -26.15 -58.66 58.94
N ALA A 133 -25.42 -58.86 60.05
CA ALA A 133 -24.16 -58.19 60.31
C ALA A 133 -23.11 -58.55 59.25
N LYS A 134 -23.00 -59.84 58.89
CA LYS A 134 -22.12 -60.30 57.79
C LYS A 134 -22.49 -59.67 56.44
N LEU A 135 -23.78 -59.61 56.10
CA LEU A 135 -24.27 -58.96 54.88
C LEU A 135 -23.96 -57.46 54.88
N HIS A 136 -24.13 -56.78 56.01
CA HIS A 136 -23.83 -55.35 56.14
C HIS A 136 -22.33 -55.08 56.01
N ILE A 137 -21.48 -55.90 56.64
CA ILE A 137 -20.02 -55.83 56.51
C ILE A 137 -19.60 -56.08 55.06
N ASN A 138 -20.21 -57.06 54.38
CA ASN A 138 -19.92 -57.33 52.97
C ASN A 138 -20.33 -56.17 52.05
N LYS A 139 -21.49 -55.54 52.31
CA LYS A 139 -21.90 -54.31 51.60
C LYS A 139 -20.94 -53.15 51.85
N LEU A 140 -20.49 -52.95 53.09
CA LEU A 140 -19.51 -51.92 53.44
C LEU A 140 -18.16 -52.18 52.75
N LYS A 141 -17.68 -53.43 52.74
CA LYS A 141 -16.45 -53.82 52.03
C LYS A 141 -16.57 -53.61 50.53
N ALA A 142 -17.71 -53.95 49.92
CA ALA A 142 -17.97 -53.70 48.50
C ALA A 142 -18.02 -52.20 48.17
N SER A 143 -18.71 -51.40 49.00
CA SER A 143 -18.76 -49.95 48.87
C SER A 143 -17.37 -49.33 49.00
N HIS A 144 -16.58 -49.75 49.99
CA HIS A 144 -15.22 -49.28 50.19
C HIS A 144 -14.32 -49.62 48.98
N ARG A 145 -14.43 -50.84 48.41
CA ARG A 145 -13.70 -51.19 47.18
C ARG A 145 -14.11 -50.32 46.00
N ASN A 146 -15.39 -49.98 45.87
CA ASN A 146 -15.85 -49.08 44.80
C ASN A 146 -15.32 -47.65 45.00
N SER A 147 -15.35 -47.11 46.20
CA SER A 147 -14.78 -45.80 46.51
C SER A 147 -13.27 -45.75 46.27
N LEU A 148 -12.53 -46.82 46.59
CA LEU A 148 -11.10 -46.90 46.28
C LEU A 148 -10.83 -46.88 44.76
N LYS A 149 -11.68 -47.53 43.96
CA LYS A 149 -11.59 -47.48 42.49
C LYS A 149 -11.86 -46.08 41.96
N GLU A 150 -12.88 -45.39 42.47
CA GLU A 150 -13.16 -43.98 42.10
C GLU A 150 -11.99 -43.06 42.46
N ILE A 151 -11.40 -43.21 43.65
CA ILE A 151 -10.22 -42.42 44.06
C ILE A 151 -9.04 -42.67 43.11
N ALA A 152 -8.83 -43.91 42.66
CA ALA A 152 -7.76 -44.22 41.69
C ALA A 152 -8.02 -43.56 40.33
N VAL A 153 -9.26 -43.56 39.85
CA VAL A 153 -9.67 -42.86 38.61
C VAL A 153 -9.45 -41.35 38.74
N LEU A 154 -9.94 -40.75 39.83
CA LEU A 154 -9.78 -39.31 40.08
C LEU A 154 -8.31 -38.89 40.20
N LYS A 155 -7.44 -39.72 40.78
CA LYS A 155 -5.99 -39.49 40.79
C LYS A 155 -5.39 -39.49 39.38
N GLY A 156 -5.83 -40.41 38.51
CA GLY A 156 -5.42 -40.46 37.11
C GLY A 156 -5.95 -39.29 36.28
N GLU A 157 -7.16 -38.80 36.56
CA GLU A 157 -7.70 -37.60 35.92
C GLU A 157 -6.98 -36.32 36.39
N LYS A 158 -6.60 -36.25 37.67
CA LYS A 158 -5.83 -35.14 38.21
C LYS A 158 -4.45 -35.02 37.55
N SER A 159 -3.73 -36.13 37.33
CA SER A 159 -2.43 -36.08 36.65
C SER A 159 -2.54 -35.64 35.19
N LYS A 160 -3.62 -36.03 34.49
CA LYS A 160 -3.95 -35.52 33.15
C LYS A 160 -4.27 -34.02 33.16
N LEU A 161 -5.02 -33.55 34.16
CA LEU A 161 -5.30 -32.12 34.30
C LEU A 161 -4.03 -31.31 34.55
N ASP A 162 -3.13 -31.81 35.38
CA ASP A 162 -1.87 -31.13 35.70
C ASP A 162 -0.92 -31.06 34.49
N THR A 163 -0.92 -32.08 33.62
CA THR A 163 -0.17 -32.04 32.35
C THR A 163 -0.75 -31.02 31.37
N VAL A 164 -2.07 -31.01 31.17
CA VAL A 164 -2.75 -30.02 30.31
C VAL A 164 -2.54 -28.58 30.81
N LYS A 165 -2.48 -28.36 32.13
CA LYS A 165 -2.15 -27.04 32.69
C LYS A 165 -0.75 -26.59 32.32
N LYS A 166 0.24 -27.49 32.39
CA LYS A 166 1.62 -27.18 31.99
C LYS A 166 1.70 -26.84 30.50
N GLU A 167 1.04 -27.62 29.65
CA GLU A 167 0.97 -27.36 28.21
C GLU A 167 0.33 -26.01 27.90
N ASN A 168 -0.76 -25.65 28.59
CA ASN A 168 -1.40 -24.34 28.43
C ASN A 168 -0.47 -23.17 28.78
N VAL A 169 0.37 -23.30 29.80
CA VAL A 169 1.35 -22.26 30.14
C VAL A 169 2.39 -22.10 29.03
N ILE A 170 2.89 -23.21 28.48
CA ILE A 170 3.85 -23.18 27.36
C ILE A 170 3.21 -22.53 26.13
N LEU A 171 1.99 -22.93 25.76
CA LEU A 171 1.27 -22.37 24.63
C LEU A 171 1.01 -20.87 24.79
N LYS A 172 0.67 -20.43 26.00
CA LYS A 172 0.49 -19.01 26.30
C LYS A 172 1.78 -18.22 26.09
N ASN A 173 2.90 -18.71 26.62
CA ASN A 173 4.20 -18.05 26.43
C ASN A 173 4.59 -17.97 24.96
N ASN A 174 4.37 -19.05 24.19
CA ASN A 174 4.63 -19.05 22.75
C ASN A 174 3.76 -18.04 22.00
N LEU A 175 2.47 -17.92 22.38
CA LEU A 175 1.57 -16.93 21.81
C LEU A 175 2.01 -15.50 22.11
N ASP A 176 2.46 -15.23 23.34
CA ASP A 176 2.96 -13.90 23.73
C ASP A 176 4.23 -13.52 22.95
N THR A 177 5.15 -14.47 22.76
CA THR A 177 6.34 -14.29 21.91
C THR A 177 5.96 -14.00 20.46
N LEU A 178 5.06 -14.80 19.88
CA LEU A 178 4.62 -14.62 18.49
C LEU A 178 3.90 -13.26 18.28
N ASN A 179 3.12 -12.83 19.27
CA ASN A 179 2.49 -11.51 19.24
C ASN A 179 3.53 -10.38 19.25
N LEU A 180 4.61 -10.52 20.03
CA LEU A 180 5.68 -9.54 20.07
C LEU A 180 6.41 -9.46 18.72
N GLU A 181 6.73 -10.60 18.11
CA GLU A 181 7.32 -10.68 16.77
C GLU A 181 6.41 -10.04 15.71
N CYS A 182 5.10 -10.32 15.75
CA CYS A 182 4.12 -9.70 14.86
C CYS A 182 4.12 -8.17 15.00
N LEU A 183 4.17 -7.64 16.23
CA LEU A 183 4.24 -6.20 16.47
C LEU A 183 5.53 -5.58 15.93
N GLN A 184 6.66 -6.27 16.03
CA GLN A 184 7.93 -5.82 15.46
C GLN A 184 7.85 -5.77 13.93
N HIS A 185 7.29 -6.81 13.29
CA HIS A 185 7.10 -6.84 11.85
C HIS A 185 6.16 -5.72 11.36
N VAL A 186 5.07 -5.43 12.07
CA VAL A 186 4.18 -4.31 11.71
C VAL A 186 4.93 -2.98 11.73
N ARG A 187 5.79 -2.74 12.74
CA ARG A 187 6.62 -1.52 12.79
C ARG A 187 7.62 -1.44 11.64
N LEU A 188 8.25 -2.56 11.29
CA LEU A 188 9.18 -2.62 10.15
C LEU A 188 8.46 -2.33 8.83
N ILE A 189 7.27 -2.88 8.63
CA ILE A 189 6.44 -2.61 7.44
C ILE A 189 6.12 -1.12 7.36
N GLN A 190 5.66 -0.50 8.46
CA GLN A 190 5.37 0.93 8.50
C GLN A 190 6.60 1.80 8.16
N LYS A 191 7.79 1.40 8.66
CA LYS A 191 9.04 2.08 8.33
C LYS A 191 9.36 1.97 6.84
N ILE A 192 9.25 0.78 6.26
CA ILE A 192 9.49 0.55 4.83
C ILE A 192 8.49 1.34 3.97
N GLU A 193 7.21 1.37 4.35
CA GLU A 193 6.18 2.15 3.66
C GLU A 193 6.51 3.65 3.65
N TRP A 194 7.00 4.17 4.77
CA TRP A 194 7.44 5.56 4.85
C TRP A 194 8.67 5.85 3.97
N GLU A 195 9.69 4.99 4.01
CA GLU A 195 10.89 5.12 3.17
C GLU A 195 10.54 5.04 1.67
N LEU A 196 9.61 4.15 1.29
CA LEU A 196 9.09 4.06 -0.08
C LEU A 196 8.37 5.33 -0.52
N ALA A 197 7.54 5.92 0.36
CA ALA A 197 6.85 7.17 0.07
C ALA A 197 7.82 8.35 -0.08
N GLU A 198 8.87 8.41 0.75
CA GLU A 198 9.92 9.42 0.62
C GLU A 198 10.69 9.25 -0.69
N HIS A 199 11.09 8.02 -1.03
CA HIS A 199 11.76 7.73 -2.29
C HIS A 199 10.91 8.12 -3.50
N ALA A 200 9.62 7.80 -3.50
CA ALA A 200 8.70 8.19 -4.57
C ALA A 200 8.61 9.71 -4.73
N SER A 201 8.54 10.44 -3.61
CA SER A 201 8.51 11.92 -3.62
C SER A 201 9.82 12.51 -4.18
N ARG A 202 10.97 11.94 -3.79
CA ARG A 202 12.28 12.35 -4.33
C ARG A 202 12.37 12.08 -5.84
N THR A 203 11.92 10.93 -6.31
CA THR A 203 11.89 10.59 -7.74
C THR A 203 11.03 11.59 -8.52
N GLN A 204 9.85 11.95 -8.01
CA GLN A 204 8.99 12.94 -8.65
C GLN A 204 9.67 14.31 -8.75
N ASN A 205 10.39 14.74 -7.71
CA ASN A 205 11.15 16.00 -7.76
C ASN A 205 12.25 15.96 -8.83
N PHE A 206 12.98 14.85 -8.96
CA PHE A 206 13.98 14.68 -10.02
C PHE A 206 13.36 14.73 -11.42
N GLU A 207 12.16 14.17 -11.62
CA GLU A 207 11.45 14.26 -12.89
C GLU A 207 11.09 15.71 -13.24
N ILE A 208 10.63 16.49 -12.26
CA ILE A 208 10.34 17.92 -12.44
C ILE A 208 11.61 18.70 -12.83
N ASP A 209 12.71 18.51 -12.10
CA ASP A 209 13.98 19.16 -12.42
C ASP A 209 14.50 18.77 -13.81
N LEU A 210 14.33 17.51 -14.20
CA LEU A 210 14.74 17.03 -15.52
C LEU A 210 13.93 17.65 -16.66
N VAL A 211 12.63 17.88 -16.44
CA VAL A 211 11.78 18.64 -17.40
C VAL A 211 12.25 20.09 -17.49
N ARG A 212 12.48 20.77 -16.35
CA ARG A 212 12.98 22.15 -16.33
C ARG A 212 14.30 22.30 -17.09
N LEU A 213 15.26 21.40 -16.85
CA LEU A 213 16.56 21.42 -17.53
C LEU A 213 16.44 21.19 -19.04
N LYS A 214 15.48 20.37 -19.50
CA LYS A 214 15.21 20.18 -20.93
C LYS A 214 14.65 21.45 -21.57
N GLU A 215 13.75 22.16 -20.89
CA GLU A 215 13.19 23.43 -21.37
C GLU A 215 14.26 24.52 -21.44
N GLU A 216 15.12 24.63 -20.42
CA GLU A 216 16.26 25.55 -20.42
C GLU A 216 17.25 25.25 -21.56
N SER A 217 17.58 23.97 -21.77
CA SER A 217 18.46 23.54 -22.86
C SER A 217 17.88 23.88 -24.25
N LEU A 218 16.57 23.71 -24.43
CA LEU A 218 15.88 24.09 -25.65
C LEU A 218 15.90 25.62 -25.86
N SER A 219 15.62 26.39 -24.81
CA SER A 219 15.67 27.86 -24.84
C SER A 219 17.06 28.38 -25.21
N LEU A 220 18.12 27.80 -24.63
CA LEU A 220 19.51 28.12 -24.96
C LEU A 220 19.84 27.75 -26.41
N THR A 221 19.35 26.60 -26.90
CA THR A 221 19.55 26.18 -28.29
C THR A 221 18.89 27.15 -29.27
N ASN A 222 17.65 27.57 -28.99
CA ASN A 222 16.95 28.58 -29.80
C ASN A 222 17.67 29.93 -29.78
N THR A 223 18.15 30.35 -28.61
CA THR A 223 18.94 31.59 -28.47
C THR A 223 20.24 31.51 -29.27
N ARG A 224 20.96 30.39 -29.21
CA ARG A 224 22.17 30.16 -30.00
C ARG A 224 21.88 30.25 -31.50
N TYR A 225 20.79 29.65 -31.96
CA TYR A 225 20.41 29.71 -33.37
C TYR A 225 20.13 31.14 -33.83
N ARG A 226 19.36 31.91 -33.04
CA ARG A 226 19.09 33.32 -33.31
C ARG A 226 20.38 34.13 -33.42
N LEU A 227 21.25 34.04 -32.41
CA LEU A 227 22.53 34.77 -32.40
C LEU A 227 23.43 34.38 -33.58
N THR A 228 23.39 33.12 -34.02
CA THR A 228 24.13 32.66 -35.20
C THR A 228 23.61 33.32 -36.48
N MET A 229 22.29 33.48 -36.62
CA MET A 229 21.71 34.19 -37.75
C MET A 229 22.02 35.69 -37.71
N ASP A 230 21.94 36.30 -36.53
CA ASP A 230 22.28 37.72 -36.34
C ASP A 230 23.75 38.00 -36.71
N LEU A 231 24.67 37.11 -36.30
CA LEU A 231 26.09 37.21 -36.66
C LEU A 231 26.29 37.12 -38.18
N LYS A 232 25.66 36.15 -38.85
CA LYS A 232 25.73 36.02 -40.32
C LYS A 232 25.17 37.25 -41.04
N ASN A 233 24.10 37.83 -40.51
CA ASN A 233 23.52 39.05 -41.06
C ASN A 233 24.49 40.23 -40.92
N ALA A 234 25.15 40.37 -39.76
CA ALA A 234 26.19 41.38 -39.56
C ALA A 234 27.38 41.18 -40.51
N GLU A 235 27.87 39.94 -40.66
CA GLU A 235 28.96 39.61 -41.59
C GLU A 235 28.62 39.97 -43.05
N MET A 236 27.37 39.73 -43.48
CA MET A 236 26.91 40.14 -44.81
C MET A 236 26.87 41.67 -44.96
N GLN A 237 26.41 42.40 -43.94
CA GLN A 237 26.42 43.87 -43.95
C GLN A 237 27.84 44.43 -44.01
N ASP A 238 28.78 43.86 -43.25
CA ASP A 238 30.18 44.25 -43.27
C ASP A 238 30.81 43.98 -44.63
N CYS A 239 30.51 42.83 -45.25
CA CYS A 239 30.94 42.52 -46.61
C CYS A 239 30.42 43.54 -47.64
N HIS A 240 29.16 43.98 -47.52
CA HIS A 240 28.61 45.04 -48.36
C HIS A 240 29.29 46.39 -48.12
N LEU A 241 29.58 46.76 -46.88
CA LEU A 241 30.28 47.99 -46.54
C LEU A 241 31.71 47.97 -47.08
N ILE A 242 32.44 46.87 -46.87
CA ILE A 242 33.80 46.67 -47.39
C ILE A 242 33.79 46.81 -48.92
N LYS A 243 32.80 46.24 -49.61
CA LYS A 243 32.66 46.37 -51.06
C LYS A 243 32.49 47.85 -51.46
N LYS A 244 31.57 48.57 -50.82
CA LYS A 244 31.36 50.01 -51.10
C LYS A 244 32.63 50.83 -50.87
N LEU A 245 33.36 50.57 -49.79
CA LEU A 245 34.63 51.26 -49.50
C LEU A 245 35.70 50.94 -50.55
N LYS A 246 35.78 49.69 -51.01
CA LYS A 246 36.70 49.31 -52.10
C LYS A 246 36.37 50.01 -53.40
N ASP A 247 35.09 50.05 -53.79
CA ASP A 247 34.63 50.72 -55.00
C ASP A 247 34.94 52.24 -54.92
N GLU A 248 34.76 52.86 -53.76
CA GLU A 248 35.08 54.26 -53.52
C GLU A 248 36.59 54.56 -53.56
N ILE A 249 37.42 53.69 -52.97
CA ILE A 249 38.89 53.78 -53.07
C ILE A 249 39.33 53.68 -54.53
N GLN A 250 38.74 52.77 -55.31
CA GLN A 250 39.04 52.65 -56.74
C GLN A 250 38.66 53.92 -57.51
N ARG A 251 37.49 54.50 -57.23
CA ARG A 251 37.04 55.77 -57.82
C ARG A 251 38.01 56.92 -57.50
N LEU A 252 38.40 57.05 -56.24
CA LEU A 252 39.35 58.09 -55.81
C LEU A 252 40.74 57.90 -56.44
N ASN A 253 41.21 56.66 -56.57
CA ASN A 253 42.48 56.36 -57.24
C ASN A 253 42.45 56.70 -58.73
N ALA A 254 41.32 56.43 -59.41
CA ALA A 254 41.13 56.82 -60.81
C ALA A 254 41.16 58.34 -60.94
N GLN A 255 40.41 59.06 -60.10
CA GLN A 255 40.41 60.53 -60.07
C GLN A 255 41.82 61.08 -59.84
N HIS A 256 42.53 60.59 -58.82
CA HIS A 256 43.90 61.03 -58.53
C HIS A 256 44.86 60.74 -59.70
N SER A 257 44.67 59.63 -60.41
CA SER A 257 45.46 59.32 -61.61
C SER A 257 45.17 60.30 -62.75
N ASP A 258 43.93 60.74 -62.89
CA ASP A 258 43.51 61.74 -63.88
C ASP A 258 44.07 63.12 -63.53
N ASP A 259 43.98 63.52 -62.25
CA ASP A 259 44.56 64.77 -61.73
C ASP A 259 46.09 64.82 -61.93
N ILE A 260 46.79 63.70 -61.73
CA ILE A 260 48.23 63.59 -62.03
C ILE A 260 48.50 63.85 -63.52
N ARG A 261 47.70 63.27 -64.42
CA ARG A 261 47.86 63.49 -65.87
C ARG A 261 47.64 64.95 -66.24
N GLU A 262 46.58 65.57 -65.70
CA GLU A 262 46.31 67.00 -65.90
C GLU A 262 47.49 67.86 -65.42
N CYS A 263 48.05 67.57 -64.24
CA CYS A 263 49.23 68.27 -63.74
C CYS A 263 50.44 68.11 -64.66
N GLN A 264 50.66 66.91 -65.22
CA GLN A 264 51.74 66.63 -66.15
C GLN A 264 51.57 67.40 -67.48
N ASP A 265 50.35 67.47 -68.00
CA ASP A 265 50.03 68.22 -69.22
C ASP A 265 50.28 69.72 -69.01
N LEU A 266 49.81 70.29 -67.89
CA LEU A 266 50.07 71.69 -67.52
C LEU A 266 51.57 71.99 -67.36
N LEU A 267 52.33 71.08 -66.75
CA LEU A 267 53.80 71.21 -66.66
C LEU A 267 54.46 71.19 -68.03
N HIS A 268 53.98 70.36 -68.96
CA HIS A 268 54.46 70.33 -70.33
C HIS A 268 54.18 71.65 -71.06
N GLU A 269 52.95 72.16 -70.98
CA GLU A 269 52.58 73.46 -71.56
C GLU A 269 53.44 74.62 -71.02
N LEU A 270 53.65 74.66 -69.70
CA LEU A 270 54.54 75.65 -69.08
C LEU A 270 55.97 75.54 -69.62
N SER A 271 56.49 74.32 -69.78
CA SER A 271 57.83 74.10 -70.36
C SER A 271 57.92 74.60 -71.81
N VAL A 272 56.89 74.35 -72.62
CA VAL A 272 56.80 74.86 -74.00
C VAL A 272 56.79 76.40 -74.01
N ALA A 273 55.96 77.01 -73.16
CA ALA A 273 55.88 78.47 -73.03
C ALA A 273 57.22 79.09 -72.58
N GLU A 274 57.90 78.49 -71.60
CA GLU A 274 59.24 78.90 -71.17
C GLU A 274 60.26 78.85 -72.30
N ASN A 275 60.23 77.80 -73.12
CA ASN A 275 61.12 77.66 -74.27
C ASN A 275 60.82 78.71 -75.35
N GLN A 276 59.55 79.00 -75.63
CA GLN A 276 59.17 80.09 -76.53
C GLN A 276 59.67 81.45 -76.03
N ILE A 277 59.52 81.74 -74.74
CA ILE A 277 60.05 82.96 -74.12
C ILE A 277 61.58 83.03 -74.27
N LYS A 278 62.30 81.92 -74.05
CA LYS A 278 63.76 81.85 -74.26
C LYS A 278 64.13 82.13 -75.72
N SER A 279 63.42 81.56 -76.70
CA SER A 279 63.64 81.81 -78.13
C SER A 279 63.36 83.27 -78.53
N LEU A 280 62.30 83.87 -77.99
CA LEU A 280 62.01 85.29 -78.20
C LEU A 280 63.13 86.16 -77.61
N ARG A 281 63.61 85.85 -76.40
CA ARG A 281 64.74 86.56 -75.78
C ARG A 281 66.03 86.46 -76.60
N SER A 282 66.32 85.32 -77.25
CA SER A 282 67.49 85.19 -78.12
C SER A 282 67.39 85.97 -79.43
N ASN A 283 66.17 86.28 -79.90
CA ASN A 283 65.94 87.02 -81.14
C ASN A 283 65.92 88.55 -80.97
N TYR A 284 65.91 89.06 -79.73
CA TYR A 284 66.15 90.47 -79.44
C TYR A 284 67.65 90.67 -79.11
N PRO A 285 68.47 91.26 -80.01
CA PRO A 285 69.86 91.56 -79.69
C PRO A 285 69.91 92.53 -78.50
N ASN A 286 70.75 92.20 -77.52
CA ASN A 286 71.05 92.99 -76.33
C ASN A 286 71.42 94.44 -76.70
N ASN A 287 70.43 95.33 -76.74
CA ASN A 287 70.62 96.78 -76.74
C ASN A 287 70.50 97.34 -75.31
N SER A 288 71.03 96.63 -74.32
CA SER A 288 71.26 97.21 -72.99
C SER A 288 72.70 97.72 -72.92
N HIS A 289 72.89 98.95 -73.39
CA HIS A 289 74.04 99.76 -73.03
C HIS A 289 74.22 99.80 -71.50
N GLN A 290 75.49 99.73 -71.10
CA GLN A 290 75.99 99.94 -69.75
C GLN A 290 75.33 101.16 -69.08
N HIS A 291 74.65 100.95 -67.96
CA HIS A 291 74.63 101.94 -66.88
C HIS A 291 75.20 101.30 -65.63
N GLN A 292 76.52 101.42 -65.47
CA GLN A 292 77.16 101.39 -64.15
C GLN A 292 76.55 102.53 -63.31
N ARG A 293 75.73 102.21 -62.32
CA ARG A 293 75.53 103.12 -61.18
C ARG A 293 75.97 102.42 -59.91
N ARG A 294 77.17 102.81 -59.48
CA ARG A 294 77.59 102.80 -58.08
C ARG A 294 76.48 103.45 -57.24
N GLY A 295 76.11 102.80 -56.15
CA GLY A 295 75.14 103.34 -55.20
C GLY A 295 75.12 102.48 -53.97
N GLY A 296 76.20 102.55 -53.18
CA GLY A 296 76.21 101.99 -51.84
C GLY A 296 75.28 102.78 -50.93
N TYR A 297 74.52 102.08 -50.11
CA TYR A 297 74.10 102.56 -48.81
C TYR A 297 74.24 101.41 -47.80
N GLN A 298 75.17 101.59 -46.87
CA GLN A 298 75.10 100.94 -45.56
C GLN A 298 73.97 101.61 -44.76
N ARG A 299 73.18 100.83 -44.01
CA ARG A 299 73.10 100.94 -42.54
C ARG A 299 72.04 100.00 -41.93
N ARG A 300 72.53 99.31 -40.90
CA ARG A 300 71.92 98.76 -39.67
C ARG A 300 70.88 97.65 -39.79
#